data_AF-A0A345CSW5-F1
#
_entry.id   AF-A0A345CSW5-F1
#
_cell.length_a   1.000
_cell.length_b   1.000
_cell.length_c   1.000
_cell.angle_alpha   90.00
_cell.angle_beta   90.00
_cell.angle_gamma   90.00
#
_symmetry.space_group_name_H-M   'P 1'
#
loop_
_entity.id
_entity.type
_entity.pdbx_description
1 polymer ?
#
loop_
_entity_poly.entity_id
_entity_poly.type
_entity_poly.pdbx_seq_one_letter_code
_entity_poly.pdbx_strand_id
1 'polypeptide(L)'
;MKSITDINQQLVSLQSAIAVLKAMHATVQSVMILGAMPVIRIARNGQCVRMIEQGKASYSYIGHNGTGRFRQGTFPLYGCRVFWSESLIN
;
A
#
# COMPACT_ATOMS: atom_id res chain seq x y z
N MET A 1 20.51 -11.75 0.81
CA MET A 1 19.17 -12.06 0.27
C MET A 1 18.17 -11.92 1.42
N LYS A 2 17.15 -11.07 1.32
CA LYS A 2 16.12 -11.00 2.38
C LYS A 2 15.21 -12.22 2.24
N SER A 3 15.26 -13.11 3.21
CA SER A 3 14.39 -14.30 3.23
C SER A 3 12.93 -13.87 3.41
N ILE A 4 12.02 -14.55 2.72
CA ILE A 4 10.59 -14.43 2.99
C ILE A 4 10.31 -15.39 4.14
N THR A 5 10.11 -14.86 5.34
CA THR A 5 9.73 -15.65 6.51
C THR A 5 8.21 -15.79 6.55
N ASP A 6 7.72 -16.98 6.91
CA ASP A 6 6.30 -17.24 7.14
C ASP A 6 5.39 -16.90 5.94
N ILE A 7 5.79 -17.32 4.73
CA ILE A 7 5.08 -17.00 3.48
C ILE A 7 3.58 -17.35 3.53
N ASN A 8 3.21 -18.46 4.18
CA ASN A 8 1.80 -18.84 4.33
C ASN A 8 1.01 -17.82 5.16
N GLN A 9 1.57 -17.35 6.26
CA GLN A 9 0.94 -16.32 7.10
C GLN A 9 0.82 -15.00 6.34
N GLN A 10 1.84 -14.65 5.56
CA GLN A 10 1.82 -13.46 4.70
C GLN A 10 0.73 -13.55 3.63
N LEU A 11 0.51 -14.72 3.03
CA LEU A 11 -0.57 -14.95 2.06
C LEU A 11 -1.96 -14.80 2.69
N VAL A 12 -2.16 -15.32 3.92
CA VAL A 12 -3.42 -15.14 4.67
C VAL A 12 -3.68 -13.66 4.94
N SER A 13 -2.68 -12.94 5.47
CA SER A 13 -2.73 -11.49 5.66
C SER A 13 -3.09 -10.73 4.38
N LEU A 14 -2.50 -11.14 3.26
CA LEU A 14 -2.74 -10.55 1.95
C LEU A 14 -4.19 -10.73 1.50
N GLN A 15 -4.75 -11.93 1.67
CA GLN A 15 -6.13 -12.23 1.32
C GLN A 15 -7.11 -11.36 2.12
N SER A 16 -6.90 -11.23 3.44
CA SER A 16 -7.71 -10.35 4.30
C SER A 16 -7.60 -8.88 3.89
N ALA A 17 -6.39 -8.40 3.60
CA ALA A 17 -6.17 -7.03 3.13
C ALA A 17 -6.88 -6.77 1.79
N ILE A 18 -6.75 -7.67 0.80
CA ILE A 18 -7.38 -7.52 -0.51
C ILE A 18 -8.92 -7.55 -0.39
N ALA A 19 -9.48 -8.38 0.49
CA ALA A 19 -10.92 -8.41 0.71
C ALA A 19 -11.46 -7.06 1.21
N VAL A 20 -10.79 -6.44 2.19
CA VAL A 20 -11.17 -5.10 2.67
C VAL A 20 -10.95 -4.03 1.62
N LEU A 21 -9.84 -4.06 0.89
CA LEU A 21 -9.59 -3.10 -0.20
C LEU A 21 -10.67 -3.17 -1.28
N LYS A 22 -11.13 -4.38 -1.65
CA LYS A 22 -12.26 -4.56 -2.57
C LYS A 22 -13.55 -3.96 -2.02
N ALA A 23 -13.86 -4.19 -0.74
CA ALA A 23 -15.03 -3.59 -0.09
C ALA A 23 -14.96 -2.05 -0.01
N MET A 24 -13.75 -1.49 0.02
CA MET A 24 -13.51 -0.04 -0.06
C MET A 24 -13.53 0.51 -1.50
N HIS A 25 -13.86 -0.31 -2.50
CA HIS A 25 -13.77 0.03 -3.93
C HIS A 25 -12.37 0.52 -4.34
N ALA A 26 -11.32 -0.01 -3.69
CA ALA A 26 -9.94 0.25 -4.06
C ALA A 26 -9.48 -0.76 -5.14
N THR A 27 -8.91 -0.23 -6.21
CA THR A 27 -8.32 -1.05 -7.28
C THR A 27 -6.91 -1.44 -6.91
N VAL A 28 -6.67 -2.72 -6.64
CA VAL A 28 -5.32 -3.26 -6.43
C VAL A 28 -4.58 -3.32 -7.77
N GLN A 29 -3.44 -2.64 -7.86
CA GLN A 29 -2.62 -2.57 -9.07
C GLN A 29 -1.45 -3.56 -9.05
N SER A 30 -0.86 -3.80 -7.88
CA SER A 30 0.23 -4.78 -7.73
C SER A 30 0.43 -5.19 -6.28
N VAL A 31 1.02 -6.37 -6.10
CA VAL A 31 1.42 -6.90 -4.79
C VAL A 31 2.89 -7.30 -4.88
N MET A 32 3.67 -6.92 -3.86
CA MET A 32 5.05 -7.35 -3.69
C MET A 32 5.22 -8.01 -2.33
N ILE A 33 5.74 -9.23 -2.33
CA ILE A 33 6.10 -9.96 -1.11
C ILE A 33 7.63 -9.94 -1.01
N LEU A 34 8.15 -9.07 -0.14
CA LEU A 34 9.59 -8.91 0.08
C LEU A 34 9.88 -8.79 1.58
N GLY A 35 10.68 -9.71 2.11
CA GLY A 35 11.00 -9.74 3.55
C GLY A 35 9.77 -10.12 4.39
N ALA A 36 9.55 -9.39 5.48
CA ALA A 36 8.56 -9.73 6.50
C ALA A 36 7.17 -9.09 6.30
N MET A 37 7.05 -8.07 5.45
CA MET A 37 5.81 -7.29 5.31
C MET A 37 5.44 -7.10 3.84
N PRO A 38 4.39 -7.78 3.35
CA PRO A 38 3.88 -7.58 2.00
C PRO A 38 3.46 -6.13 1.76
N VAL A 39 3.66 -5.68 0.53
CA VAL A 39 3.31 -4.33 0.09
C VAL A 39 2.27 -4.41 -1.02
N ILE A 40 1.18 -3.67 -0.89
CA ILE A 40 0.06 -3.64 -1.83
C ILE A 40 -0.04 -2.24 -2.42
N ARG A 41 0.07 -2.12 -3.74
CA ARG A 41 -0.16 -0.87 -4.46
C ARG A 41 -1.62 -0.79 -4.89
N ILE A 42 -2.29 0.30 -4.59
CA ILE A 42 -3.64 0.60 -5.08
C ILE A 42 -3.64 1.84 -5.99
N ALA A 43 -4.65 1.94 -6.85
CA ALA A 43 -4.95 3.17 -7.56
C ALA A 43 -5.46 4.23 -6.59
N ARG A 44 -5.07 5.49 -6.79
CA ARG A 44 -5.61 6.61 -6.01
C ARG A 44 -7.11 6.76 -6.33
N ASN A 45 -7.93 6.87 -5.29
CA ASN A 45 -9.37 7.11 -5.41
C ASN A 45 -9.88 8.06 -4.31
N GLY A 46 -11.17 8.36 -4.28
CA GLY A 46 -11.77 9.24 -3.26
C GLY A 46 -11.60 8.74 -1.81
N GLN A 47 -11.51 7.42 -1.59
CA GLN A 47 -11.26 6.89 -0.25
C GLN A 47 -9.85 7.19 0.26
N CYS A 48 -8.86 7.25 -0.62
CA CYS A 48 -7.49 7.59 -0.27
C CYS A 48 -7.40 8.97 0.40
N VAL A 49 -8.09 9.96 -0.15
CA VAL A 49 -8.15 11.33 0.40
C VAL A 49 -8.84 11.31 1.77
N ARG A 50 -10.01 10.67 1.87
CA ARG A 50 -10.73 10.53 3.15
C ARG A 50 -9.90 9.85 4.24
N MET A 51 -9.09 8.86 3.88
CA MET A 51 -8.23 8.17 4.85
C MET A 51 -7.14 9.07 5.40
N ILE A 52 -6.59 9.98 4.59
CA ILE A 52 -5.64 10.99 5.05
C ILE A 52 -6.34 11.96 6.01
N GLU A 53 -7.51 12.49 5.63
CA GLU A 53 -8.29 13.43 6.43
C GLU A 53 -8.71 12.83 7.79
N GLN A 54 -9.03 11.54 7.81
CA GLN A 54 -9.37 10.80 9.02
C GLN A 54 -8.15 10.39 9.88
N GLY A 55 -6.92 10.72 9.46
CA GLY A 55 -5.70 10.30 10.14
C GLY A 55 -5.40 8.79 10.08
N LYS A 56 -6.08 8.05 9.20
CA LYS A 56 -5.88 6.60 9.02
C LYS A 56 -4.75 6.27 8.05
N ALA A 57 -4.39 7.22 7.20
CA ALA A 57 -3.24 7.14 6.31
C ALA A 57 -2.30 8.33 6.56
N SER A 58 -1.07 8.19 6.10
CA SER A 58 -0.06 9.24 6.14
C SER A 58 0.57 9.42 4.77
N TYR A 59 1.10 10.62 4.53
CA TYR A 59 1.96 10.85 3.38
C TYR A 59 3.40 10.47 3.71
N SER A 60 4.04 9.78 2.77
CA SER A 60 5.49 9.60 2.75
C SER A 60 6.04 10.10 1.42
N TYR A 61 7.32 10.44 1.43
CA TYR A 61 8.04 10.88 0.24
C TYR A 61 9.10 9.83 -0.09
N ILE A 62 9.09 9.36 -1.33
CA ILE A 62 10.09 8.43 -1.87
C ILE A 62 10.86 9.08 -3.01
N GLY A 63 12.09 8.62 -3.22
CA GLY A 63 13.01 9.19 -4.20
C GLY A 63 14.21 9.88 -3.55
N HIS A 64 15.29 10.00 -4.31
CA HIS A 64 16.55 10.65 -3.91
C HIS A 64 16.91 11.72 -4.94
N ASN A 65 17.68 12.74 -4.53
CA ASN A 65 18.05 13.89 -5.37
C ASN A 65 18.53 13.42 -6.76
N GLY A 66 17.78 13.79 -7.81
CA GLY A 66 18.01 13.39 -9.21
C GLY A 66 16.73 12.96 -9.94
N THR A 67 15.79 12.28 -9.25
CA THR A 67 14.53 11.78 -9.86
C THR A 67 13.27 12.44 -9.29
N GLY A 68 13.40 13.35 -8.32
CA GLY A 68 12.29 14.05 -7.67
C GLY A 68 11.78 13.32 -6.42
N ARG A 69 11.13 14.08 -5.52
CA ARG A 69 10.44 13.53 -4.35
C ARG A 69 9.00 13.20 -4.74
N PHE A 70 8.70 11.91 -4.89
CA PHE A 70 7.34 11.46 -5.18
C PHE A 70 6.57 11.28 -3.89
N ARG A 71 5.43 11.97 -3.79
CA ARG A 71 4.52 11.83 -2.67
C ARG A 71 3.67 10.59 -2.86
N GLN A 72 3.53 9.80 -1.81
CA GLN A 72 2.65 8.64 -1.78
C GLN A 72 1.86 8.63 -0.47
N GLY A 73 0.61 8.20 -0.52
CA GLY A 73 -0.13 7.87 0.68
C GLY A 73 0.15 6.44 1.10
N THR A 74 0.15 6.17 2.41
CA THR A 74 0.37 4.83 2.95
C THR A 74 -0.39 4.59 4.25
N PHE A 75 -0.81 3.34 4.46
CA PHE A 75 -1.40 2.88 5.70
C PHE A 75 -1.13 1.37 5.91
N PRO A 76 -1.10 0.90 7.17
CA PRO A 76 -1.04 -0.53 7.47
C PRO A 76 -2.42 -1.19 7.37
N LEU A 77 -2.47 -2.43 6.89
CA LEU A 77 -3.70 -3.23 6.80
C LEU A 77 -3.38 -4.72 6.90
N TYR A 78 -3.89 -5.41 7.93
CA TYR A 78 -3.69 -6.85 8.18
C TYR A 78 -2.24 -7.35 8.04
N GLY A 79 -1.26 -6.60 8.55
CA GLY A 79 0.16 -6.98 8.43
C GLY A 79 0.75 -6.73 7.03
N CYS A 80 0.01 -6.06 6.14
CA CYS A 80 0.50 -5.52 4.88
C CYS A 80 0.67 -3.99 4.98
N ARG A 81 1.53 -3.44 4.13
CA ARG A 81 1.57 -2.00 3.87
C ARG A 81 0.84 -1.71 2.56
N VAL A 82 -0.19 -0.88 2.61
CA VAL A 82 -0.86 -0.38 1.42
C VAL A 82 -0.28 0.98 1.06
N PHE A 83 -0.12 1.25 -0.23
CA PHE A 83 0.29 2.57 -0.71
C PHE A 83 -0.33 2.92 -2.07
N TRP A 84 -0.38 4.22 -2.36
CA TRP A 84 -0.74 4.76 -3.67
C TRP A 84 0.13 5.97 -4.00
N SER A 85 0.36 6.23 -5.29
CA SER A 85 1.08 7.42 -5.74
C SER A 85 0.12 8.61 -5.80
N GLU A 86 0.56 9.79 -5.34
CA GLU A 86 -0.15 11.05 -5.56
C GLU A 86 0.17 11.67 -6.94
N SER A 87 1.22 11.21 -7.60
CA SER A 87 1.70 11.77 -8.86
C SER A 87 1.13 11.08 -10.10
N LEU A 88 0.44 9.94 -9.94
CA LEU A 88 -0.14 9.18 -11.05
C LEU A 88 -1.66 9.33 -10.99
N ILE A 89 -2.20 10.12 -11.91
CA ILE A 89 -3.63 10.19 -12.19
C ILE A 89 -3.90 9.12 -13.26
N ASN A 90 -4.73 8.13 -12.92
CA ASN A 90 -5.26 7.18 -13.90
C ASN A 90 -6.37 7.85 -14.70
#